data_AF-A0A1E5GNR1-F1
#
_entry.id   AF-A0A1E5GNR1-F1
#
_cell.length_a   1.000
_cell.length_b   1.000
_cell.length_c   1.000
_cell.angle_alpha   90.00
_cell.angle_beta   90.00
_cell.angle_gamma   90.00
#
_symmetry.space_group_name_H-M   'P 1'
#
loop_
_entity.id
_entity.type
_entity.pdbx_description
1 polymer ?
#
loop_
_entity_poly.entity_id
_entity_poly.type
_entity_poly.pdbx_seq_one_letter_code
_entity_poly.pdbx_strand_id
1 'polypeptide(L)' 'MNKYEERLFNNLPRSAEELYKRETEGCSESDKEYYRLKMAVDFVCNMTDGYAKKLHDTLFN' A
#
# COMPACT_ATOMS: atom_id res chain seq x y z
N MET A 1 -10.34 3.38 10.78
CA MET A 1 -9.79 3.67 9.46
C MET A 1 -10.70 4.70 8.79
N ASN A 2 -10.16 5.80 8.29
CA ASN A 2 -10.96 6.80 7.58
C ASN A 2 -11.29 6.31 6.16
N LYS A 3 -12.27 6.93 5.49
CA LYS A 3 -12.72 6.53 4.15
C LYS A 3 -11.63 6.56 3.07
N TYR A 4 -10.60 7.39 3.23
CA TYR A 4 -9.47 7.51 2.31
C TYR A 4 -8.44 6.41 2.53
N GLU A 5 -8.14 6.09 3.79
CA GLU A 5 -7.30 4.95 4.16
C GLU A 5 -7.90 3.66 3.61
N GLU A 6 -9.20 3.44 3.82
CA GLU A 6 -9.91 2.26 3.35
C GLU A 6 -9.90 2.13 1.82
N ARG A 7 -10.13 3.25 1.11
CA ARG A 7 -10.01 3.26 -0.36
C ARG A 7 -8.57 3.03 -0.82
N LEU A 8 -7.56 3.56 -0.13
CA LEU A 8 -6.16 3.36 -0.49
C LEU A 8 -5.75 1.88 -0.32
N PHE A 9 -6.06 1.28 0.83
CA PHE A 9 -5.75 -0.11 1.13
C PHE A 9 -6.50 -1.09 0.22
N ASN A 10 -7.75 -0.78 -0.16
CA ASN A 10 -8.51 -1.59 -1.13
C ASN A 10 -7.92 -1.58 -2.54
N ASN A 11 -7.05 -0.61 -2.87
CA ASN A 11 -6.37 -0.54 -4.16
C ASN A 11 -4.97 -1.17 -4.13
N LEU A 12 -4.50 -1.67 -2.98
CA LEU A 12 -3.24 -2.39 -2.92
C LEU A 12 -3.34 -3.69 -3.73
N PRO A 13 -2.36 -3.98 -4.59
CA PRO A 13 -2.34 -5.23 -5.31
C PRO A 13 -2.07 -6.39 -4.35
N ARG A 14 -2.70 -7.54 -4.60
CA ARG A 14 -2.50 -8.77 -3.81
C ARG A 14 -1.04 -9.17 -3.67
N SER A 15 -0.22 -8.88 -4.68
CA SER A 15 1.23 -9.11 -4.65
C SER A 15 1.94 -8.31 -3.56
N ALA A 16 1.47 -7.11 -3.21
CA ALA A 16 2.02 -6.31 -2.13
C ALA A 16 1.73 -6.95 -0.76
N GLU A 17 0.52 -7.50 -0.57
CA GLU A 17 0.17 -8.23 0.65
C GLU A 17 0.97 -9.53 0.81
N GLU A 18 1.14 -10.28 -0.28
CA GLU A 18 1.93 -11.52 -0.30
C GLU A 18 3.41 -11.23 0.02
N LEU A 19 3.96 -10.16 -0.55
CA LEU A 19 5.32 -9.71 -0.24
C LEU A 19 5.46 -9.30 1.22
N TYR A 20 4.53 -8.49 1.74
CA TYR A 20 4.52 -8.11 3.15
C TYR A 20 4.52 -9.33 4.08
N LYS A 21 3.66 -10.32 3.81
CA LYS A 21 3.60 -11.55 4.62
C LYS A 21 4.92 -12.31 4.62
N ARG A 22 5.54 -12.46 3.46
CA ARG A 22 6.83 -13.15 3.31
C ARG A 22 7.96 -12.40 4.02
N GLU A 23 8.01 -11.08 3.88
CA GLU A 23 9.09 -10.26 4.43
C GLU A 23 8.98 -10.05 5.95
N THR A 24 7.79 -10.23 6.52
CA THR A 24 7.54 -10.05 7.96
C THR A 24 7.44 -11.34 8.75
N GLU A 25 7.64 -12.48 8.10
CA GLU A 25 7.62 -13.78 8.75
C GLU A 25 8.74 -13.87 9.81
N GLY A 26 8.36 -14.05 11.08
CA GLY A 26 9.30 -14.08 12.21
C GLY A 26 9.79 -12.72 12.71
N CYS A 27 9.35 -11.60 12.12
CA CYS A 27 9.72 -10.27 12.56
C CYS A 27 8.96 -9.80 13.82
N SER A 28 9.55 -8.86 14.55
CA SER A 28 8.90 -8.17 15.67
C SER A 28 7.78 -7.25 15.17
N GLU A 29 6.86 -6.84 16.06
CA GLU A 29 5.79 -5.91 15.66
C GLU A 29 6.32 -4.54 15.23
N SER A 30 7.41 -4.04 15.82
CA SER A 30 8.04 -2.79 15.39
C SER A 30 8.63 -2.90 13.97
N ASP A 31 9.21 -4.05 13.62
CA ASP A 31 9.72 -4.27 12.26
C ASP A 31 8.56 -4.35 11.26
N LYS A 32 7.43 -4.92 11.66
CA LYS A 32 6.22 -4.96 10.82
C LYS A 32 5.68 -3.56 10.50
N GLU A 33 5.81 -2.60 11.41
CA GLU A 33 5.45 -1.20 11.13
C GLU A 33 6.29 -0.61 10.00
N TYR A 34 7.61 -0.86 10.00
CA TYR A 34 8.48 -0.49 8.89
C TYR A 34 8.01 -1.12 7.57
N TYR A 35 7.69 -2.41 7.56
CA TYR A 35 7.23 -3.08 6.35
C TYR A 35 5.86 -2.61 5.85
N ARG A 36 4.96 -2.17 6.74
CA ARG A 36 3.69 -1.52 6.33
C ARG A 36 3.95 -0.21 5.58
N LEU A 37 4.87 0.61 6.09
CA LEU A 37 5.28 1.86 5.42
C LEU A 37 5.98 1.58 4.09
N LYS A 38 6.90 0.61 4.07
CA LYS A 38 7.59 0.17 2.84
C LYS A 38 6.61 -0.27 1.77
N MET A 39 5.59 -1.07 2.14
CA MET A 39 4.54 -1.50 1.20
C MET A 39 3.77 -0.32 0.60
N ALA A 40 3.42 0.69 1.40
CA ALA A 40 2.75 1.88 0.91
C ALA A 40 3.64 2.70 -0.04
N VAL A 41 4.94 2.85 0.28
CA VAL A 41 5.92 3.52 -0.57
C VAL A 41 6.08 2.77 -1.90
N ASP A 42 6.27 1.45 -1.85
CA ASP A 42 6.42 0.61 -3.03
C ASP A 42 5.18 0.69 -3.94
N PHE A 43 3.97 0.77 -3.37
CA PHE A 43 2.74 0.96 -4.14
C PHE A 43 2.73 2.30 -4.88
N VAL A 44 3.04 3.41 -4.21
CA VAL A 44 3.04 4.75 -4.81
C VAL A 44 4.14 4.90 -5.85
N CYS A 45 5.36 4.41 -5.57
CA CYS A 45 6.51 4.55 -6.47
C CYS A 45 6.41 3.71 -7.74
N ASN A 46 5.63 2.62 -7.73
CA ASN A 46 5.43 1.77 -8.91
C ASN A 46 4.22 2.17 -9.76
N MET A 47 3.51 3.25 -9.42
CA MET A 47 2.43 3.77 -10.24
C MET A 47 2.97 4.40 -11.52
N THR A 48 2.29 4.18 -12.64
CA THR A 48 2.48 5.04 -13.81
C THR A 48 1.79 6.39 -13.57
N ASP A 49 2.27 7.45 -14.23
CA ASP A 49 1.67 8.79 -14.12
C ASP A 49 0.16 8.78 -14.38
N GLY A 50 -0.27 8.02 -15.40
CA GLY A 50 -1.69 7.88 -15.76
C GLY A 50 -2.50 7.16 -14.67
N TYR A 51 -1.94 6.13 -14.06
CA TYR A 51 -2.60 5.42 -12.96
C TYR A 51 -2.66 6.28 -11.69
N ALA A 52 -1.58 6.98 -11.34
CA ALA A 52 -1.54 7.90 -10.20
C ALA A 52 -2.61 8.99 -10.32
N LYS A 53 -2.73 9.62 -11.51
CA LYS A 53 -3.78 10.61 -11.78
C LYS A 53 -5.18 10.00 -11.66
N LYS A 54 -5.43 8.85 -12.28
CA LYS A 54 -6.74 8.17 -12.22
C LYS A 54 -7.13 7.82 -10.79
N LEU A 55 -6.19 7.28 -10.00
CA LEU A 55 -6.43 6.91 -8.62
C LEU A 55 -6.72 8.14 -7.76
N HIS A 56 -5.92 9.21 -7.89
CA HIS A 56 -6.17 10.48 -7.23
C HIS A 56 -7.58 11.01 -7.54
N ASP A 57 -7.95 11.07 -8.82
CA ASP A 57 -9.27 11.55 -9.24
C ASP A 57 -10.41 10.66 -8.72
N THR A 58 -10.19 9.36 -8.57
CA THR A 58 -11.17 8.41 -7.99
C THR A 58 -11.31 8.55 -6.47
N LEU A 59 -10.22 8.92 -5.79
CA LEU A 59 -10.20 9.04 -4.33
C LEU A 59 -10.80 10.36 -3.84
N PHE A 60 -10.58 11.45 -4.58
CA PHE A 60 -10.84 12.81 -4.13
C PHE A 60 -11.93 13.57 -4.91
N ASN A 61 -12.46 13.01 -6.01
CA ASN A 61 -13.74 13.44 -6.59
C ASN A 61 -14.91 12.58 -6.06
#